data_AF-A0A4Y2KJ04-F1
#
_entry.id   AF-A0A4Y2KJ04-F1
#
_cell.length_a   1.000
_cell.length_b   1.000
_cell.length_c   1.000
_cell.angle_alpha   90.00
_cell.angle_beta   90.00
_cell.angle_gamma   90.00
#
_symmetry.space_group_name_H-M   'P 1'
#
loop_
_entity.id
_entity.type
_entity.pdbx_description
1 polymer ?
#
loop_
_entity_poly.entity_id
_entity_poly.type
_entity_poly.pdbx_seq_one_letter_code
_entity_poly.pdbx_strand_id
1 'polypeptide(L)'
;MSRLLGDLTNHRAKAFYCYSCLHRFPAESLLKDHLPYCKDHSLQRIVMPEPGEEIVSQFKQHKFSQPVPHAIYAHFEALIEPMQTIPGKTASHIPCGYAYLIIGPNGLPLKPVTVYRRSDAVDHFITCIDREKDILAKRLHTITPMHMTTRDMEEFQKATHCNLCKKRLGKDRVRDHDHLSGKYREALHNKCNLQLKQRKMIPCIFHNLRNYDGHLIMQGLGKLQDHEIDVIPKNMEKDISFSIRRRKETPVTLQFVDSFQFFNTSLQKLVENLDHSNFSIMQRAAFLHHTGIYY
;
A
#
# COMPACT_ATOMS: atom_id res chain seq x y z
N MET A 1 -34.64 33.67 12.05
CA MET A 1 -33.83 32.60 11.43
C MET A 1 -32.68 33.25 10.69
N SER A 2 -31.46 32.70 10.78
CA SER A 2 -30.28 33.24 10.10
C SER A 2 -30.51 33.29 8.59
N ARG A 3 -30.34 34.48 7.97
CA ARG A 3 -30.43 34.71 6.52
C ARG A 3 -29.53 33.76 5.70
N LEU A 4 -28.53 33.15 6.33
CA LEU A 4 -27.51 32.31 5.71
C LEU A 4 -28.02 30.96 5.17
N LEU A 5 -29.16 30.45 5.67
CA LEU A 5 -29.65 29.11 5.33
C LEU A 5 -31.05 29.09 4.70
N GLY A 6 -31.66 30.26 4.49
CA GLY A 6 -33.02 30.39 3.96
C GLY A 6 -33.16 30.02 2.48
N ASP A 7 -32.11 30.26 1.69
CA ASP A 7 -32.16 30.22 0.23
C ASP A 7 -31.62 28.91 -0.38
N LEU A 8 -31.31 27.91 0.47
CA LEU A 8 -30.67 26.66 0.02
C LEU A 8 -31.61 25.74 -0.77
N THR A 9 -32.93 25.93 -0.71
CA THR A 9 -33.87 25.21 -1.56
C THR A 9 -35.12 25.97 -1.91
N ASN A 10 -35.66 25.66 -3.10
CA ASN A 10 -36.95 26.14 -3.59
C ASN A 10 -38.17 25.53 -2.85
N HIS A 11 -37.96 24.51 -2.01
CA HIS A 11 -39.02 23.87 -1.23
C HIS A 11 -39.33 24.66 0.04
N ARG A 12 -40.57 25.13 0.19
CA ARG A 12 -41.05 25.95 1.33
C ARG A 12 -41.41 25.15 2.59
N ALA A 13 -40.99 23.89 2.69
CA ALA A 13 -41.25 23.06 3.86
C ALA A 13 -40.42 23.52 5.07
N LYS A 14 -40.93 23.30 6.28
CA LYS A 14 -40.21 23.63 7.52
C LYS A 14 -38.92 22.80 7.60
N ALA A 15 -37.78 23.47 7.55
CA ALA A 15 -36.47 22.85 7.66
C ALA A 15 -35.93 22.95 9.09
N PHE A 16 -35.23 21.90 9.53
CA PHE A 16 -34.59 21.82 10.83
C PHE A 16 -33.07 21.81 10.63
N TYR A 17 -32.33 22.59 11.39
CA TYR A 17 -30.87 22.73 11.21
C TYR A 17 -30.12 22.33 12.48
N CYS A 18 -29.03 21.59 12.31
CA CYS A 18 -28.06 21.42 13.38
C CYS A 18 -27.18 22.67 13.46
N TYR A 19 -27.16 23.34 14.61
CA TYR A 19 -26.35 24.55 14.79
C TYR A 19 -24.85 24.29 14.95
N SER A 20 -24.45 23.03 15.15
CA SER A 20 -23.04 22.64 15.23
C SER A 20 -22.42 22.41 13.85
N CYS A 21 -23.04 21.58 12.99
CA CYS A 21 -22.50 21.26 11.67
C CYS A 21 -23.19 21.98 10.49
N LEU A 22 -24.23 22.78 10.76
CA LEU A 22 -25.08 23.46 9.78
C LEU A 22 -25.80 22.53 8.79
N HIS A 23 -25.83 21.22 9.05
CA HIS A 23 -26.56 20.26 8.23
C HIS A 23 -28.08 20.44 8.40
N ARG A 24 -28.81 20.23 7.29
CA ARG A 24 -30.26 20.41 7.21
C ARG A 24 -31.00 19.08 7.23
N PHE A 25 -32.06 19.02 8.02
CA PHE A 25 -32.93 17.87 8.16
C PHE A 25 -34.37 18.21 7.73
N PRO A 26 -35.07 17.29 7.05
CA PRO A 26 -36.46 17.47 6.65
C PRO A 26 -37.45 17.27 7.81
N ALA A 27 -37.03 16.66 8.92
CA ALA A 27 -37.86 16.38 10.09
C ALA A 27 -37.10 16.61 11.41
N GLU A 28 -37.83 16.99 12.46
CA GLU A 28 -37.25 17.25 13.79
C GLU A 28 -36.69 15.99 14.45
N SER A 29 -37.32 14.83 14.22
CA SER A 29 -36.84 13.54 14.72
C SER A 29 -35.44 13.22 14.21
N LEU A 30 -35.18 13.42 12.92
CA LEU A 30 -33.87 13.20 12.31
C LEU A 30 -32.79 14.15 12.86
N LEU A 31 -33.16 15.39 13.18
CA LEU A 31 -32.25 16.29 13.88
C LEU A 31 -31.93 15.76 15.29
N LYS A 32 -32.94 15.28 16.03
CA LYS A 32 -32.75 14.70 17.37
C LYS A 32 -31.86 13.46 17.34
N ASP A 33 -32.02 12.59 16.34
CA ASP A 33 -31.17 11.41 16.16
C ASP A 33 -29.72 11.78 15.79
N HIS A 34 -29.53 12.89 15.06
CA HIS A 34 -28.20 13.39 14.69
C HIS A 34 -27.44 14.08 15.85
N LEU A 35 -28.15 14.78 16.74
CA LEU A 35 -27.52 15.61 17.79
C LEU A 35 -26.54 14.86 18.71
N PRO A 36 -26.80 13.62 19.17
CA PRO A 36 -25.83 12.85 19.95
C PRO A 36 -24.49 12.70 19.23
N TYR A 37 -24.50 12.27 17.97
CA TYR A 37 -23.29 12.06 17.18
C TYR A 37 -22.57 13.36 16.82
N CYS A 38 -23.32 14.44 16.59
CA CYS A 38 -22.74 15.71 16.18
C CYS A 38 -22.12 16.50 17.34
N LYS A 39 -22.65 16.36 18.56
CA LYS A 39 -22.16 17.09 19.74
C LYS A 39 -20.86 16.53 20.28
N ASP A 40 -20.61 15.23 20.11
CA ASP A 40 -19.39 14.56 20.57
C ASP A 40 -18.14 14.99 19.77
N HIS A 41 -18.33 15.65 18.63
CA HIS A 41 -17.24 16.16 17.81
C HIS A 41 -17.15 17.69 17.93
N SER A 42 -15.99 18.19 18.36
CA SER A 42 -15.71 19.63 18.41
C SER A 42 -15.81 20.25 17.01
N LEU A 43 -16.32 21.49 16.93
CA LEU A 43 -16.33 22.29 15.71
C LEU A 43 -14.91 22.31 15.10
N GLN A 44 -14.77 21.78 13.88
CA GLN A 44 -13.52 21.90 13.13
C GLN A 44 -13.46 23.31 12.52
N ARG A 45 -12.92 24.27 13.27
CA ARG A 45 -12.54 25.56 12.71
C ARG A 45 -11.26 25.37 11.89
N ILE A 46 -11.33 25.57 10.59
CA ILE A 46 -10.12 25.68 9.76
C ILE A 46 -9.42 26.96 10.18
N VAL A 47 -8.31 26.83 10.90
CA VAL A 47 -7.40 27.93 11.23
C VAL A 47 -6.27 27.89 10.22
N MET A 48 -6.19 28.92 9.39
CA MET A 48 -5.04 29.09 8.51
C MET A 48 -3.84 29.57 9.35
N PRO A 49 -2.62 29.12 9.03
CA PRO A 49 -1.38 29.72 9.56
C PRO A 49 -1.41 31.25 9.42
N GLU A 50 -0.88 31.96 10.41
CA GLU A 50 -0.70 33.40 10.29
C GLU A 50 0.34 33.73 9.19
N PRO A 51 0.12 34.77 8.37
CA PRO A 51 1.07 35.16 7.33
C PRO A 51 2.44 35.49 7.93
N GLY A 52 3.48 34.74 7.54
CA GLY A 52 4.85 34.96 7.98
C GLY A 52 5.32 34.07 9.14
N GLU A 53 4.44 33.28 9.75
CA GLU A 53 4.93 32.11 10.49
C GLU A 53 5.47 31.11 9.45
N GLU A 54 6.74 30.70 9.59
CA GLU A 54 7.28 29.53 8.87
C GLU A 54 6.61 28.24 9.37
N ILE A 55 5.28 28.13 9.26
CA ILE A 55 4.54 26.87 9.31
C ILE A 55 4.68 26.24 7.92
N VAL A 56 5.93 26.03 7.50
CA VAL A 56 6.19 25.22 6.31
C VAL A 56 5.69 23.84 6.67
N SER A 57 4.63 23.38 6.01
CA SER A 57 4.16 22.01 6.14
C SER A 57 5.30 21.09 5.70
N GLN A 58 6.10 20.63 6.66
CA GLN A 58 7.24 19.76 6.40
C GLN A 58 6.75 18.32 6.31
N PHE A 59 7.19 17.61 5.28
CA PHE A 59 6.94 16.19 5.15
C PHE A 59 7.59 15.45 6.33
N LYS A 60 6.81 14.77 7.16
CA LYS A 60 7.33 14.09 8.37
C LYS A 60 7.62 12.62 8.16
N GLN A 61 7.00 12.00 7.15
CA GLN A 61 7.05 10.55 6.99
C GLN A 61 8.09 10.12 5.95
N HIS A 62 9.34 10.57 6.12
CA HIS A 62 10.46 10.30 5.21
C HIS A 62 10.71 8.80 4.96
N LYS A 63 10.33 7.91 5.88
CA LYS A 63 10.35 6.45 5.65
C LYS A 63 9.58 5.97 4.40
N PHE A 64 8.64 6.76 3.87
CA PHE A 64 7.89 6.44 2.64
C PHE A 64 8.56 6.94 1.36
N SER A 65 9.59 7.79 1.46
CA SER A 65 10.39 8.17 0.28
C SER A 65 11.41 7.10 -0.11
N GLN A 66 11.63 6.12 0.76
CA GLN A 66 12.51 4.99 0.50
C GLN A 66 11.78 3.94 -0.35
N PRO A 67 12.40 3.42 -1.42
CA PRO A 67 11.80 2.38 -2.23
C PRO A 67 11.55 1.12 -1.39
N VAL A 68 10.48 0.40 -1.71
CA VAL A 68 10.21 -0.87 -1.05
C VAL A 68 11.15 -1.93 -1.62
N PRO A 69 11.91 -2.65 -0.78
CA PRO A 69 12.92 -3.62 -1.23
C PRO A 69 12.41 -4.74 -2.13
N HIS A 70 11.21 -5.22 -1.85
CA HIS A 70 10.65 -6.38 -2.51
C HIS A 70 9.18 -6.10 -2.77
N ALA A 71 8.70 -6.39 -3.97
CA ALA A 71 7.30 -6.31 -4.33
C ALA A 71 6.88 -7.62 -5.00
N ILE A 72 5.70 -8.12 -4.66
CA ILE A 72 5.12 -9.29 -5.29
C ILE A 72 4.00 -8.81 -6.20
N TYR A 73 3.98 -9.21 -7.45
CA TYR A 73 2.88 -8.98 -8.38
C TYR A 73 2.17 -10.32 -8.60
N ALA A 74 0.85 -10.35 -8.47
CA ALA A 74 0.09 -11.59 -8.55
C ALA A 74 -1.26 -11.39 -9.26
N HIS A 75 -1.80 -12.48 -9.79
CA HIS A 75 -3.11 -12.54 -10.43
C HIS A 75 -3.70 -13.96 -10.32
N PHE A 76 -5.01 -14.09 -10.15
CA PHE A 76 -5.73 -15.36 -10.24
C PHE A 76 -6.44 -15.50 -11.58
N GLU A 77 -6.54 -16.75 -12.02
CA GLU A 77 -7.42 -17.18 -13.10
C GLU A 77 -8.63 -17.90 -12.50
N ALA A 78 -9.81 -17.68 -13.07
CA ALA A 78 -11.03 -18.34 -12.65
C ALA A 78 -11.82 -18.88 -13.84
N LEU A 79 -12.44 -20.04 -13.65
CA LEU A 79 -13.46 -20.56 -14.53
C LEU A 79 -14.80 -19.91 -14.19
N ILE A 80 -15.59 -19.62 -15.22
CA ILE A 80 -16.91 -19.02 -15.07
C ILE A 80 -17.93 -20.14 -15.26
N GLU A 81 -18.66 -20.46 -14.18
CA GLU A 81 -19.75 -21.43 -14.23
C GLU A 81 -21.09 -20.70 -14.13
N PRO A 82 -22.04 -20.93 -15.06
CA PRO A 82 -23.36 -20.33 -14.99
C PRO A 82 -24.09 -20.74 -13.70
N MET A 83 -24.67 -19.78 -12.99
CA MET A 83 -25.56 -20.06 -11.85
C MET A 83 -27.01 -19.83 -12.26
N GLN A 84 -27.83 -20.88 -12.22
CA GLN A 84 -29.27 -20.79 -12.54
C GLN A 84 -30.16 -20.65 -11.30
N THR A 85 -29.61 -20.88 -10.10
CA THR A 85 -30.39 -21.13 -8.88
C THR A 85 -30.53 -19.94 -7.94
N ILE A 86 -29.81 -18.83 -8.14
CA ILE A 86 -29.86 -17.65 -7.26
C ILE A 86 -30.34 -16.42 -8.04
N PRO A 87 -31.51 -15.83 -7.71
CA PRO A 87 -31.99 -14.61 -8.35
C PRO A 87 -30.95 -13.48 -8.24
N GLY A 88 -30.54 -12.92 -9.39
CA GLY A 88 -29.59 -11.80 -9.45
C GLY A 88 -28.10 -12.17 -9.51
N LYS A 89 -27.74 -13.47 -9.47
CA LYS A 89 -26.36 -13.93 -9.72
C LYS A 89 -26.32 -14.80 -10.98
N THR A 90 -25.64 -14.31 -12.02
CA THR A 90 -25.61 -14.97 -13.34
C THR A 90 -24.50 -16.01 -13.46
N ALA A 91 -23.40 -15.86 -12.72
CA ALA A 91 -22.25 -16.77 -12.79
C ALA A 91 -21.46 -16.84 -11.48
N SER A 92 -20.85 -17.99 -11.25
CA SER A 92 -19.86 -18.26 -10.20
C SER A 92 -18.46 -18.21 -10.79
N HIS A 93 -17.54 -17.57 -10.08
CA HIS A 93 -16.12 -17.52 -10.45
C HIS A 93 -15.35 -18.51 -9.58
N ILE A 94 -14.89 -19.61 -10.17
CA ILE A 94 -14.16 -20.68 -9.48
C ILE A 94 -12.66 -20.52 -9.78
N PRO A 95 -11.84 -20.12 -8.80
CA PRO A 95 -10.40 -19.98 -9.02
C PRO A 95 -9.78 -21.32 -9.43
N CYS A 96 -9.09 -21.32 -10.57
CA CYS A 96 -8.49 -22.51 -11.17
C CYS A 96 -6.97 -22.41 -11.29
N GLY A 97 -6.40 -21.25 -11.00
CA GLY A 97 -4.97 -21.04 -10.99
C GLY A 97 -4.57 -19.65 -10.55
N TYR A 98 -3.27 -19.45 -10.39
CA TYR A 98 -2.68 -18.14 -10.14
C TYR A 98 -1.27 -18.08 -10.73
N ALA A 99 -0.79 -16.85 -10.90
CA ALA A 99 0.61 -16.58 -11.15
C ALA A 99 1.11 -15.47 -10.23
N TYR A 100 2.36 -15.56 -9.78
CA TYR A 100 3.02 -14.44 -9.13
C TYR A 100 4.49 -14.29 -9.53
N LEU A 101 4.97 -13.05 -9.42
CA LEU A 101 6.34 -12.63 -9.70
C LEU A 101 6.87 -11.80 -8.52
N ILE A 102 8.09 -12.09 -8.07
CA ILE A 102 8.74 -11.34 -7.01
C ILE A 102 9.84 -10.46 -7.60
N ILE A 103 9.70 -9.15 -7.44
CA ILE A 103 10.68 -8.14 -7.86
C ILE A 103 11.58 -7.80 -6.67
N GLY A 104 12.89 -7.86 -6.90
CA GLY A 104 13.91 -7.51 -5.93
C GLY A 104 14.29 -6.03 -5.92
N PRO A 105 15.26 -5.64 -5.09
CA PRO A 105 15.63 -4.24 -4.88
C PRO A 105 16.30 -3.59 -6.11
N ASN A 106 16.81 -4.39 -7.04
CA ASN A 106 17.36 -3.95 -8.32
C ASN A 106 16.31 -3.77 -9.42
N GLY A 107 15.02 -3.95 -9.10
CA GLY A 107 13.92 -3.88 -10.07
C GLY A 107 13.82 -5.12 -10.97
N LEU A 108 14.55 -6.19 -10.68
CA LEU A 108 14.54 -7.41 -11.47
C LEU A 108 13.83 -8.56 -10.73
N PRO A 109 13.26 -9.53 -11.47
CA PRO A 109 12.77 -10.78 -10.89
C PRO A 109 13.83 -11.49 -10.05
N LEU A 110 13.46 -11.88 -8.83
CA LEU A 110 14.31 -12.71 -7.97
C LEU A 110 14.34 -14.18 -8.37
N LYS A 111 13.28 -14.62 -9.05
CA LYS A 111 13.09 -15.99 -9.54
C LYS A 111 12.12 -15.98 -10.73
N PRO A 112 12.05 -17.06 -11.53
CA PRO A 112 11.04 -17.20 -12.57
C PRO A 112 9.61 -17.04 -12.04
N VAL A 113 8.69 -16.69 -12.94
CA VAL A 113 7.25 -16.61 -12.62
C VAL A 113 6.79 -17.94 -12.04
N THR A 114 6.13 -17.87 -10.88
CA THR A 114 5.51 -19.06 -10.28
C THR A 114 4.08 -19.15 -10.77
N VAL A 115 3.75 -20.25 -11.45
CA VAL A 115 2.40 -20.53 -11.95
C VAL A 115 1.87 -21.78 -11.27
N TYR A 116 0.60 -21.75 -10.86
CA TYR A 116 -0.11 -22.90 -10.31
C TYR A 116 -1.48 -23.02 -10.94
N ARG A 117 -1.92 -24.25 -11.25
CA ARG A 117 -3.19 -24.52 -11.93
C ARG A 117 -3.85 -25.79 -11.38
N ARG A 118 -4.71 -25.64 -10.38
CA ARG A 118 -5.53 -26.70 -9.76
C ARG A 118 -6.74 -26.07 -9.07
N SER A 119 -7.70 -26.89 -8.64
CA SER A 119 -8.92 -26.46 -7.96
C SER A 119 -8.70 -25.88 -6.55
N ASP A 120 -7.58 -26.20 -5.90
CA ASP A 120 -7.17 -25.68 -4.59
C ASP A 120 -6.31 -24.40 -4.68
N ALA A 121 -6.41 -23.66 -5.79
CA ALA A 121 -5.56 -22.52 -6.11
C ALA A 121 -5.46 -21.47 -4.99
N VAL A 122 -6.57 -21.17 -4.30
CA VAL A 122 -6.58 -20.17 -3.22
C VAL A 122 -5.77 -20.64 -2.02
N ASP A 123 -6.03 -21.85 -1.52
CA ASP A 123 -5.36 -22.39 -0.32
C ASP A 123 -3.86 -22.60 -0.58
N HIS A 124 -3.54 -23.09 -1.79
CA HIS A 124 -2.16 -23.22 -2.24
C HIS A 124 -1.47 -21.85 -2.36
N PHE A 125 -2.15 -20.83 -2.91
CA PHE A 125 -1.61 -19.47 -2.99
C PHE A 125 -1.28 -18.89 -1.62
N ILE A 126 -2.21 -18.98 -0.66
CA ILE A 126 -2.02 -18.47 0.70
C ILE A 126 -0.80 -19.14 1.36
N THR A 127 -0.68 -20.45 1.23
CA THR A 127 0.47 -21.21 1.77
C THR A 127 1.78 -20.79 1.10
N CYS A 128 1.79 -20.63 -0.22
CA CYS A 128 2.97 -20.20 -0.97
C CYS A 128 3.39 -18.77 -0.61
N ILE A 129 2.45 -17.82 -0.60
CA ILE A 129 2.78 -16.41 -0.36
C ILE A 129 3.27 -16.18 1.07
N ASP A 130 2.77 -16.94 2.04
CA ASP A 130 3.25 -16.89 3.43
C ASP A 130 4.68 -17.42 3.56
N ARG A 131 5.03 -18.49 2.84
CA ARG A 131 6.41 -19.01 2.75
C ARG A 131 7.35 -18.01 2.08
N GLU A 132 6.94 -17.41 0.96
CA GLU A 132 7.72 -16.37 0.28
C GLU A 132 7.94 -15.16 1.20
N LYS A 133 6.90 -14.72 1.91
CA LYS A 133 6.99 -13.66 2.92
C LYS A 133 8.07 -13.97 3.94
N ASP A 134 8.16 -15.19 4.45
CA ASP A 134 9.19 -15.57 5.45
C ASP A 134 10.61 -15.48 4.90
N ILE A 135 10.82 -15.93 3.65
CA ILE A 135 12.11 -15.85 2.98
C ILE A 135 12.52 -14.38 2.79
N LEU A 136 11.60 -13.56 2.30
CA LEU A 136 11.83 -12.13 2.09
C LEU A 136 12.01 -11.39 3.42
N ALA A 137 11.31 -11.80 4.48
CA ALA A 137 11.44 -11.23 5.80
C ALA A 137 12.85 -11.43 6.36
N LYS A 138 13.41 -12.63 6.23
CA LYS A 138 14.81 -12.90 6.62
C LYS A 138 15.78 -11.96 5.91
N ARG A 139 15.59 -11.74 4.60
CA ARG A 139 16.41 -10.80 3.82
C ARG A 139 16.25 -9.34 4.27
N LEU A 140 15.04 -8.92 4.62
CA LEU A 140 14.76 -7.57 5.15
C LEU A 140 15.36 -7.32 6.54
N HIS A 141 15.61 -8.37 7.31
CA HIS A 141 16.21 -8.29 8.64
C HIS A 141 17.74 -8.28 8.60
N THR A 142 18.34 -8.82 7.55
CA THR A 142 19.78 -8.75 7.33
C THR A 142 20.21 -7.31 7.06
N ILE A 143 21.17 -6.82 7.82
CA ILE A 143 21.82 -5.52 7.61
C ILE A 143 23.19 -5.80 7.01
N THR A 144 23.33 -5.54 5.71
CA THR A 144 24.60 -5.62 5.00
C THR A 144 25.56 -4.55 5.54
N PRO A 145 26.79 -4.90 5.93
CA PRO A 145 27.77 -3.93 6.38
C PRO A 145 28.00 -2.81 5.36
N MET A 146 28.15 -1.58 5.86
CA MET A 146 28.35 -0.41 5.02
C MET A 146 29.66 -0.51 4.23
N HIS A 147 29.57 -0.30 2.92
CA HIS A 147 30.71 -0.20 2.02
C HIS A 147 30.77 1.22 1.45
N MET A 148 31.91 1.88 1.65
CA MET A 148 32.17 3.24 1.18
C MET A 148 33.36 3.25 0.24
N THR A 149 33.19 3.87 -0.92
CA THR A 149 34.28 4.20 -1.83
C THR A 149 35.08 5.41 -1.30
N THR A 150 36.26 5.66 -1.87
CA THR A 150 37.05 6.86 -1.57
C THR A 150 36.24 8.14 -1.80
N ARG A 151 35.44 8.17 -2.86
CA ARG A 151 34.55 9.29 -3.19
C ARG A 151 33.47 9.49 -2.11
N ASP A 152 32.84 8.41 -1.64
CA ASP A 152 31.82 8.49 -0.59
C ASP A 152 32.40 9.04 0.72
N MET A 153 33.63 8.64 1.05
CA MET A 153 34.33 9.14 2.23
C MET A 153 34.61 10.64 2.13
N GLU A 154 35.05 11.12 0.96
CA GLU A 154 35.23 12.55 0.72
C GLU A 154 33.93 13.33 0.78
N GLU A 155 32.86 12.83 0.15
CA GLU A 155 31.54 13.46 0.17
C GLU A 155 31.01 13.58 1.61
N PHE A 156 31.17 12.52 2.41
CA PHE A 156 30.80 12.54 3.83
C PHE A 156 31.63 13.55 4.64
N GLN A 157 32.94 13.62 4.42
CA GLN A 157 33.82 14.55 5.13
C GLN A 157 33.48 16.01 4.81
N LYS A 158 33.26 16.30 3.52
CA LYS A 158 32.92 17.64 2.99
C LYS A 158 31.48 18.06 3.31
N ALA A 159 30.60 17.13 3.71
CA ALA A 159 29.21 17.44 4.03
C ALA A 159 29.09 18.37 5.25
N THR A 160 28.57 19.58 5.01
CA THR A 160 28.34 20.61 6.04
C THR A 160 26.89 20.70 6.50
N HIS A 161 25.94 20.19 5.70
CA HIS A 161 24.51 20.24 5.96
C HIS A 161 23.89 18.85 5.80
N CYS A 162 22.87 18.56 6.60
CA CYS A 162 22.13 17.31 6.58
C CYS A 162 21.32 17.23 5.30
N ASN A 163 21.48 16.15 4.55
CA ASN A 163 20.78 16.01 3.27
C ASN A 163 19.26 15.86 3.41
N LEU A 164 18.74 15.41 4.56
CA LEU A 164 17.31 15.31 4.81
C LEU A 164 16.67 16.64 5.22
N CYS A 165 17.13 17.24 6.33
CA CYS A 165 16.50 18.44 6.91
C CYS A 165 17.14 19.76 6.46
N LYS A 166 18.22 19.71 5.70
CA LYS A 166 19.00 20.84 5.16
C LYS A 166 19.65 21.75 6.21
N LYS A 167 19.61 21.41 7.50
CA LYS A 167 20.28 22.14 8.60
C LYS A 167 21.76 21.71 8.74
N ARG A 168 22.61 22.57 9.31
CA ARG A 168 24.04 22.29 9.54
C ARG A 168 24.27 21.00 10.35
N LEU A 169 25.27 20.22 9.94
CA LEU A 169 25.71 19.01 10.64
C LEU A 169 26.67 19.38 11.78
N GLY A 170 26.53 18.69 12.91
CA GLY A 170 27.42 18.84 14.07
C GLY A 170 28.12 17.54 14.44
N LYS A 171 28.33 17.32 15.74
CA LYS A 171 28.91 16.08 16.28
C LYS A 171 28.02 14.85 16.11
N ASP A 172 26.74 15.03 15.79
CA ASP A 172 25.74 14.00 15.56
C ASP A 172 25.63 13.57 14.09
N ARG A 173 26.62 13.93 13.27
CA ARG A 173 26.74 13.54 11.86
C ARG A 173 26.97 12.04 11.74
N VAL A 174 26.01 11.34 11.12
CA VAL A 174 26.04 9.90 10.87
C VAL A 174 26.00 9.61 9.37
N ARG A 175 26.45 8.40 9.01
CA ARG A 175 26.46 7.87 7.65
C ARG A 175 25.20 7.03 7.43
N ASP A 176 24.27 7.51 6.61
CA ASP A 176 23.16 6.70 6.14
C ASP A 176 23.64 5.71 5.09
N HIS A 177 23.10 4.49 5.10
CA HIS A 177 23.40 3.49 4.09
C HIS A 177 22.19 2.59 3.84
N ASP A 178 22.17 2.02 2.65
CA ASP A 178 21.22 0.97 2.31
C ASP A 178 21.55 -0.32 3.05
N HIS A 179 20.63 -0.81 3.88
CA HIS A 179 20.82 -2.06 4.62
C HIS A 179 20.84 -3.29 3.70
N LEU A 180 20.37 -3.20 2.46
CA LEU A 180 20.40 -4.33 1.52
C LEU A 180 21.71 -4.38 0.74
N SER A 181 22.07 -3.28 0.07
CA SER A 181 23.29 -3.23 -0.75
C SER A 181 24.55 -2.85 0.01
N GLY A 182 24.44 -2.35 1.24
CA GLY A 182 25.55 -1.78 2.02
C GLY A 182 26.02 -0.42 1.52
N LYS A 183 25.47 0.11 0.41
CA LYS A 183 25.95 1.36 -0.20
C LYS A 183 25.63 2.55 0.69
N TYR A 184 26.64 3.39 0.91
CA TYR A 184 26.45 4.72 1.49
C TYR A 184 25.49 5.56 0.64
N ARG A 185 24.68 6.37 1.32
CA ARG A 185 23.68 7.24 0.69
C ARG A 185 23.98 8.71 0.95
N GLU A 186 24.08 9.08 2.23
CA GLU A 186 24.13 10.49 2.61
C GLU A 186 24.61 10.73 4.04
N ALA A 187 25.05 11.97 4.29
CA ALA A 187 25.41 12.46 5.61
C ALA A 187 24.18 13.10 6.27
N LEU A 188 23.77 12.57 7.42
CA LEU A 188 22.56 12.99 8.13
C LEU A 188 22.84 13.29 9.60
N HIS A 189 21.94 14.02 10.25
CA HIS A 189 21.83 13.96 11.72
C HIS A 189 21.36 12.57 12.14
N ASN A 190 21.78 12.09 13.31
CA ASN A 190 21.30 10.81 13.87
C ASN A 190 19.76 10.74 13.90
N LYS A 191 19.09 11.82 14.32
CA LYS A 191 17.62 11.91 14.33
C LYS A 191 17.00 11.80 12.93
N CYS A 192 17.63 12.40 11.93
CA CYS A 192 17.17 12.35 10.53
C CYS A 192 17.33 10.94 9.97
N ASN A 193 18.47 10.29 10.24
CA ASN A 193 18.74 8.91 9.85
C ASN A 193 17.67 7.93 10.37
N LEU A 194 17.27 8.07 11.65
CA LEU A 194 16.20 7.25 12.23
C LEU A 194 14.83 7.42 11.54
N GLN A 195 14.58 8.55 10.87
CA GLN A 195 13.34 8.77 10.09
C GLN A 195 13.35 8.05 8.74
N LEU A 196 14.52 7.67 8.23
CA LEU A 196 14.69 6.89 7.00
C LEU A 196 14.68 5.38 7.24
N LYS A 197 14.32 4.94 8.45
CA LYS A 197 14.25 3.52 8.80
C LYS A 197 13.44 2.74 7.78
N GLN A 198 14.09 1.74 7.18
CA GLN A 198 13.48 0.84 6.22
C GLN A 198 12.22 0.19 6.78
N ARG A 199 11.14 0.23 5.99
CA ARG A 199 9.86 -0.37 6.36
C ARG A 199 9.95 -1.89 6.29
N LYS A 200 9.43 -2.56 7.32
CA LYS A 200 9.26 -4.02 7.37
C LYS A 200 7.91 -4.41 6.77
N MET A 201 7.70 -4.08 5.50
CA MET A 201 6.46 -4.34 4.78
C MET A 201 6.77 -4.79 3.36
N ILE A 202 6.05 -5.81 2.89
CA ILE A 202 6.15 -6.34 1.53
C ILE A 202 4.77 -6.17 0.86
N PRO A 203 4.65 -5.36 -0.20
CA PRO A 203 3.42 -5.24 -0.95
C PRO A 203 3.23 -6.46 -1.87
N CYS A 204 2.04 -7.05 -1.80
CA CYS A 204 1.50 -8.02 -2.75
C CYS A 204 0.45 -7.29 -3.60
N ILE A 205 0.81 -7.00 -4.83
CA ILE A 205 0.10 -6.10 -5.73
C ILE A 205 -0.72 -6.94 -6.71
N PHE A 206 -2.02 -6.65 -6.71
CA PHE A 206 -2.98 -7.15 -7.68
C PHE A 206 -3.55 -5.96 -8.45
N HIS A 207 -4.06 -6.19 -9.65
CA HIS A 207 -4.79 -5.17 -10.39
C HIS A 207 -6.29 -5.45 -10.29
N ASN A 208 -7.05 -4.47 -9.78
CA ASN A 208 -8.48 -4.61 -9.49
C ASN A 208 -8.78 -5.60 -8.33
N LEU A 209 -7.88 -5.67 -7.35
CA LEU A 209 -7.98 -6.55 -6.18
C LEU A 209 -9.34 -6.45 -5.49
N ARG A 210 -9.77 -5.22 -5.18
CA ARG A 210 -10.94 -4.95 -4.34
C ARG A 210 -12.24 -5.49 -4.91
N ASN A 211 -12.35 -5.58 -6.23
CA ASN A 211 -13.58 -6.00 -6.90
C ASN A 211 -13.54 -7.47 -7.35
N TYR A 212 -12.41 -8.17 -7.19
CA TYR A 212 -12.23 -9.52 -7.74
C TYR A 212 -11.43 -10.42 -6.80
N ASP A 213 -10.09 -10.45 -6.96
CA ASP A 213 -9.19 -11.38 -6.27
C ASP A 213 -9.27 -11.25 -4.74
N GLY A 214 -9.57 -10.05 -4.22
CA GLY A 214 -9.62 -9.76 -2.79
C GLY A 214 -10.64 -10.63 -2.07
N HIS A 215 -11.80 -10.90 -2.68
CA HIS A 215 -12.83 -11.75 -2.09
C HIS A 215 -12.35 -13.21 -1.92
N LEU A 216 -11.65 -13.72 -2.93
CA LEU A 216 -11.09 -15.08 -2.92
C LEU A 216 -10.00 -15.20 -1.86
N ILE A 217 -9.08 -14.22 -1.82
CA ILE A 217 -7.97 -14.20 -0.87
C ILE A 217 -8.50 -14.10 0.57
N MET A 218 -9.47 -13.24 0.84
CA MET A 218 -10.03 -13.06 2.19
C MET A 218 -10.68 -14.35 2.73
N GLN A 219 -11.35 -15.13 1.87
CA GLN A 219 -11.87 -16.45 2.24
C GLN A 219 -10.74 -17.43 2.61
N GLY A 220 -9.63 -17.41 1.88
CA GLY A 220 -8.45 -18.22 2.19
C GLY A 220 -7.74 -17.78 3.48
N LEU A 221 -7.61 -16.47 3.70
CA LEU A 221 -6.94 -15.90 4.87
C LEU A 221 -7.66 -16.23 6.18
N GLY A 222 -9.00 -16.34 6.17
CA GLY A 222 -9.77 -16.75 7.35
C GLY A 222 -9.40 -18.14 7.89
N LYS A 223 -8.70 -18.97 7.10
CA LYS A 223 -8.21 -20.29 7.52
C LYS A 223 -6.88 -20.24 8.28
N LEU A 224 -6.16 -19.11 8.24
CA LEU A 224 -4.88 -18.94 8.95
C LEU A 224 -5.11 -18.62 10.43
N GLN A 225 -4.66 -19.50 11.33
CA GLN A 225 -4.89 -19.34 12.77
C GLN A 225 -3.83 -18.48 13.48
N ASP A 226 -2.59 -18.45 12.97
CA ASP A 226 -1.45 -17.78 13.61
C ASP A 226 -1.19 -16.35 13.08
N HIS A 227 -2.08 -15.85 12.24
CA HIS A 227 -1.96 -14.54 11.60
C HIS A 227 -2.96 -13.54 12.18
N GLU A 228 -2.48 -12.32 12.33
CA GLU A 228 -3.30 -11.14 12.52
C GLU A 228 -3.59 -10.54 11.15
N ILE A 229 -4.86 -10.25 10.91
CA ILE A 229 -5.36 -9.64 9.68
C ILE A 229 -5.78 -8.22 10.05
N ASP A 230 -5.19 -7.24 9.37
CA ASP A 230 -5.56 -5.82 9.48
C ASP A 230 -6.18 -5.38 8.15
N VAL A 231 -7.36 -4.78 8.21
CA VAL A 231 -8.17 -4.43 7.04
C VAL A 231 -8.50 -2.95 7.08
N ILE A 232 -8.34 -2.27 5.94
CA ILE A 232 -8.81 -0.91 5.73
C ILE A 232 -10.08 -0.98 4.88
N PRO A 233 -11.28 -1.05 5.49
CA PRO A 233 -12.52 -1.18 4.75
C PRO A 233 -12.87 0.15 4.03
N LYS A 234 -13.42 0.04 2.82
CA LYS A 234 -14.08 1.18 2.14
C LYS A 234 -15.57 1.19 2.47
N ASN A 235 -16.19 0.02 2.44
CA ASN A 235 -17.58 -0.23 2.80
C ASN A 235 -17.70 -1.70 3.27
N MET A 236 -18.92 -2.17 3.52
CA MET A 236 -19.17 -3.53 4.04
C MET A 236 -18.73 -4.67 3.12
N GLU A 237 -18.53 -4.40 1.82
CA GLU A 237 -18.20 -5.42 0.83
C GLU A 237 -16.77 -5.28 0.29
N LYS A 238 -16.19 -4.09 0.38
CA LYS A 238 -14.99 -3.72 -0.36
C LYS A 238 -13.93 -3.15 0.57
N ASP A 239 -12.75 -3.76 0.49
CA ASP A 239 -11.57 -3.32 1.23
C ASP A 239 -10.62 -2.51 0.34
N ILE A 240 -10.08 -1.42 0.87
CA ILE A 240 -9.07 -0.60 0.19
C ILE A 240 -7.74 -1.37 0.13
N SER A 241 -7.37 -1.97 1.25
CA SER A 241 -6.20 -2.83 1.40
C SER A 241 -6.40 -3.70 2.63
N PHE A 242 -5.83 -4.89 2.63
CA PHE A 242 -5.72 -5.72 3.82
C PHE A 242 -4.29 -6.21 3.95
N SER A 243 -3.90 -6.59 5.15
CA SER A 243 -2.55 -7.05 5.43
C SER A 243 -2.54 -8.17 6.44
N ILE A 244 -1.52 -9.02 6.33
CA ILE A 244 -1.33 -10.14 7.24
C ILE A 244 0.02 -10.06 7.93
N ARG A 245 0.02 -10.44 9.21
CA ARG A 245 1.18 -10.40 10.09
C ARG A 245 1.17 -11.61 11.01
N ARG A 246 2.28 -12.34 11.12
CA ARG A 246 2.40 -13.42 12.12
C ARG A 246 2.51 -12.84 13.53
N ARG A 247 1.81 -13.44 14.49
CA ARG A 247 1.76 -12.95 15.88
C ARG A 247 3.04 -13.18 16.69
N LYS A 248 3.80 -14.25 16.39
CA LYS A 248 4.88 -14.76 17.27
C LYS A 248 6.31 -14.49 16.80
N GLU A 249 6.52 -13.96 15.59
CA GLU A 249 7.85 -13.76 14.98
C GLU A 249 8.07 -12.30 14.58
N THR A 250 9.32 -11.89 14.34
CA THR A 250 9.69 -10.52 13.91
C THR A 250 8.81 -10.07 12.75
N PRO A 251 7.82 -9.19 12.97
CA PRO A 251 6.70 -9.15 12.06
C PRO A 251 7.03 -8.26 10.86
N VAL A 252 7.29 -8.90 9.73
CA VAL A 252 7.16 -8.24 8.42
C VAL A 252 5.70 -8.37 8.00
N THR A 253 5.10 -7.24 7.68
CA THR A 253 3.71 -7.18 7.20
C THR A 253 3.68 -7.50 5.71
N LEU A 254 2.87 -8.47 5.29
CA LEU A 254 2.51 -8.64 3.87
C LEU A 254 1.23 -7.84 3.62
N GLN A 255 1.31 -6.81 2.78
CA GLN A 255 0.20 -5.91 2.49
C GLN A 255 -0.34 -6.17 1.10
N PHE A 256 -1.62 -6.52 0.99
CA PHE A 256 -2.30 -6.68 -0.29
C PHE A 256 -2.79 -5.31 -0.79
N VAL A 257 -2.38 -4.96 -2.00
CA VAL A 257 -2.55 -3.63 -2.57
C VAL A 257 -3.24 -3.74 -3.93
N ASP A 258 -4.24 -2.88 -4.14
CA ASP A 258 -4.92 -2.75 -5.42
C ASP A 258 -4.27 -1.65 -6.28
N SER A 259 -3.55 -2.07 -7.32
CA SER A 259 -2.91 -1.12 -8.24
C SER A 259 -3.91 -0.30 -9.06
N PHE A 260 -5.17 -0.75 -9.21
CA PHE A 260 -6.21 0.00 -9.92
C PHE A 260 -6.57 1.33 -9.22
N GLN A 261 -6.24 1.46 -7.94
CA GLN A 261 -6.42 2.72 -7.20
C GLN A 261 -5.40 3.80 -7.59
N PHE A 262 -4.25 3.40 -8.11
CA PHE A 262 -3.22 4.32 -8.61
C PHE A 262 -3.32 4.47 -10.13
N PHE A 263 -3.66 3.38 -10.82
CA PHE A 263 -3.81 3.32 -12.27
C PHE A 263 -5.25 2.92 -12.61
N ASN A 264 -6.13 3.91 -12.67
CA ASN A 264 -7.59 3.77 -12.76
C ASN A 264 -8.11 3.36 -14.15
N THR A 265 -7.40 2.47 -14.83
CA THR A 265 -7.75 1.97 -16.16
C THR A 265 -7.32 0.51 -16.31
N SER A 266 -7.81 -0.18 -17.34
CA SER A 266 -7.49 -1.60 -17.55
C SER A 266 -6.01 -1.83 -17.84
N LEU A 267 -5.50 -3.00 -17.49
CA LEU A 267 -4.14 -3.42 -17.87
C LEU A 267 -3.87 -3.28 -19.37
N GLN A 268 -4.86 -3.61 -20.21
CA GLN A 268 -4.75 -3.43 -21.66
C GLN A 268 -4.42 -1.98 -22.02
N LYS A 269 -5.19 -1.01 -21.52
CA LYS A 269 -4.94 0.42 -21.78
C LYS A 269 -3.61 0.88 -21.20
N LEU A 270 -3.18 0.34 -20.06
CA LEU A 270 -1.86 0.67 -19.51
C LEU A 270 -0.73 0.17 -20.41
N VAL A 271 -0.85 -1.05 -20.94
CA VAL A 271 0.11 -1.64 -21.87
C VAL A 271 0.15 -0.87 -23.19
N GLU A 272 -1.00 -0.48 -23.74
CA GLU A 272 -1.10 0.32 -24.98
C GLU A 272 -0.43 1.68 -24.87
N ASN A 273 -0.35 2.26 -23.66
CA ASN A 273 0.30 3.55 -23.41
C ASN A 273 1.83 3.44 -23.18
N LEU A 274 2.41 2.24 -23.20
CA LEU A 274 3.82 2.01 -22.96
C LEU A 274 4.54 1.62 -24.26
N ASP A 275 5.72 2.21 -24.50
CA ASP A 275 6.60 1.76 -25.56
C ASP A 275 7.11 0.33 -25.28
N HIS A 276 7.21 -0.48 -26.34
CA HIS A 276 7.60 -1.88 -26.26
C HIS A 276 9.00 -2.10 -25.66
N SER A 277 9.89 -1.11 -25.79
CA SER A 277 11.22 -1.11 -25.17
C SER A 277 11.16 -1.17 -23.64
N ASN A 278 10.06 -0.71 -23.03
CA ASN A 278 9.90 -0.67 -21.57
C ASN A 278 9.50 -2.03 -20.96
N PHE A 279 9.11 -3.04 -21.75
CA PHE A 279 8.76 -4.37 -21.25
C PHE A 279 9.99 -5.26 -20.98
N SER A 280 11.06 -4.68 -20.44
CA SER A 280 12.33 -5.36 -20.14
C SER A 280 12.15 -6.59 -19.24
N ILE A 281 11.21 -6.54 -18.28
CA ILE A 281 10.88 -7.66 -17.40
C ILE A 281 10.23 -8.80 -18.19
N MET A 282 9.26 -8.50 -19.07
CA MET A 282 8.57 -9.53 -19.86
C MET A 282 9.53 -10.21 -20.82
N GLN A 283 10.40 -9.44 -21.49
CA GLN A 283 11.43 -9.99 -22.37
C GLN A 283 12.31 -10.99 -21.61
N ARG A 284 12.84 -10.59 -20.44
CA ARG A 284 13.69 -11.45 -19.60
C ARG A 284 12.95 -12.66 -19.03
N ALA A 285 11.70 -12.50 -18.60
CA ALA A 285 10.90 -13.59 -18.05
C ALA A 285 10.54 -14.64 -19.13
N ALA A 286 10.29 -14.21 -20.37
CA ALA A 286 10.09 -15.11 -21.50
C ALA A 286 11.36 -15.92 -21.83
N PHE A 287 12.54 -15.29 -21.77
CA PHE A 287 13.82 -15.99 -21.98
C PHE A 287 14.10 -17.07 -20.91
N LEU A 288 13.77 -16.81 -19.64
CA LEU A 288 13.98 -17.78 -18.55
C LEU A 288 13.09 -19.03 -18.67
N HIS A 289 11.89 -18.91 -19.25
CA HIS A 289 11.04 -20.07 -19.55
C HIS A 289 11.58 -20.94 -20.70
N HIS A 290 12.33 -20.37 -21.63
CA HIS A 290 12.91 -21.10 -22.77
C HIS A 290 14.24 -21.77 -22.47
N THR A 291 15.02 -21.27 -21.50
CA THR A 291 16.37 -21.80 -21.23
C THR A 291 16.41 -22.92 -20.18
N GLY A 292 15.35 -23.15 -19.42
CA GLY A 292 15.30 -24.27 -18.45
C GLY A 292 16.40 -24.24 -17.38
N ILE A 293 17.04 -23.09 -17.15
CA ILE A 293 18.11 -22.95 -16.16
C ILE A 293 17.48 -22.59 -14.81
N TYR A 294 17.29 -23.62 -13.99
CA TYR A 294 17.03 -23.48 -12.55
C TYR A 294 18.38 -23.27 -11.84
N TYR A 295 18.50 -22.17 -11.10
CA TYR A 295 19.59 -21.96 -10.12
C TYR A 295 19.14 -22.43 -8.74
#